data_AF-A0A917TIV0-F1
#
_entry.id   AF-A0A917TIV0-F1
#
_cell.length_a   1.000
_cell.length_b   1.000
_cell.length_c   1.000
_cell.angle_alpha   90.00
_cell.angle_beta   90.00
_cell.angle_gamma   90.00
#
_symmetry.space_group_name_H-M   'P 1'
#
loop_
_entity.id
_entity.type
_entity.pdbx_description
1 polymer ?
#
loop_
_entity_poly.entity_id
_entity_poly.type
_entity_poly.pdbx_seq_one_letter_code
_entity_poly.pdbx_strand_id
1 'polypeptide(L)'
;MLVRLSDEEKRLIEAASAAAHLTPTGYTAKAALEAAAAGQAPTGAAGDLRELQHELFAARRAVNMFGSNVNQAAAAYNATGELPDWVADAVRLCTAAVTRLDEVTARVNRKLR
;
A
#
# COMPACT_ATOMS: atom_id res chain seq x y z
N MET A 1 -23.02 20.05 15.32
CA MET A 1 -22.01 20.05 14.23
C MET A 1 -22.76 20.11 12.92
N LEU A 2 -22.54 21.12 12.08
CA LEU A 2 -23.18 21.21 10.75
C LEU A 2 -22.16 20.74 9.72
N VAL A 3 -22.49 19.66 8.99
CA VAL A 3 -21.67 19.15 7.88
C VAL A 3 -22.15 19.83 6.61
N ARG A 4 -21.23 20.49 5.90
CA ARG A 4 -21.52 21.05 4.57
C ARG A 4 -21.24 19.99 3.53
N LEU A 5 -22.22 19.75 2.67
CA LEU A 5 -22.15 18.82 1.55
C LEU A 5 -22.54 19.58 0.28
N SER A 6 -21.87 19.26 -0.82
CA SER A 6 -22.38 19.57 -2.15
C SER A 6 -23.67 18.78 -2.43
N ASP A 7 -24.42 19.19 -3.45
CA ASP A 7 -25.66 18.50 -3.83
C ASP A 7 -25.42 17.03 -4.24
N GLU A 8 -24.26 16.75 -4.85
CA GLU A 8 -23.89 15.38 -5.22
C GLU A 8 -23.53 14.53 -3.99
N GLU A 9 -22.72 15.07 -3.08
CA GLU A 9 -22.41 14.37 -1.82
C GLU A 9 -23.66 14.13 -0.98
N LYS A 10 -24.62 15.08 -0.99
CA LYS A 10 -25.92 14.91 -0.34
C LYS A 10 -26.72 13.78 -0.96
N ARG A 11 -26.82 13.71 -2.30
CA ARG A 11 -27.48 12.62 -3.01
C ARG A 11 -26.88 11.25 -2.70
N LEU A 12 -25.55 11.16 -2.66
CA LEU A 12 -24.84 9.92 -2.32
C LEU A 12 -25.17 9.45 -0.91
N ILE A 13 -25.17 10.37 0.07
CA ILE A 13 -25.54 10.04 1.46
C ILE A 13 -27.01 9.64 1.57
N GLU A 14 -27.92 10.34 0.87
CA GLU A 14 -29.34 9.99 0.86
C GLU A 14 -29.55 8.57 0.32
N ALA A 15 -28.94 8.22 -0.82
CA ALA A 15 -29.04 6.89 -1.40
C ALA A 15 -28.48 5.79 -0.48
N ALA A 16 -27.30 6.01 0.10
CA ALA A 16 -26.66 5.06 1.00
C ALA A 16 -27.45 4.89 2.31
N SER A 17 -28.00 5.99 2.86
CA SER A 17 -28.82 5.95 4.07
C SER A 17 -30.12 5.17 3.85
N ALA A 18 -30.76 5.34 2.70
CA ALA A 18 -31.96 4.59 2.33
C ALA A 18 -31.68 3.09 2.21
N ALA A 19 -30.57 2.71 1.57
CA ALA A 19 -30.14 1.31 1.45
C ALA A 19 -29.81 0.68 2.81
N ALA A 20 -29.31 1.46 3.77
CA ALA A 20 -29.02 1.03 5.13
C ALA A 20 -30.23 1.11 6.08
N HIS A 21 -31.40 1.54 5.60
CA HIS A 21 -32.60 1.81 6.41
C HIS A 21 -32.35 2.79 7.57
N LEU A 22 -31.54 3.81 7.33
CA LEU A 22 -31.20 4.86 8.28
C LEU A 22 -31.61 6.22 7.73
N THR A 23 -31.79 7.20 8.63
CA THR A 23 -31.86 8.60 8.20
C THR A 23 -30.48 9.05 7.69
N PRO A 24 -30.40 10.04 6.78
CA PRO A 24 -29.11 10.58 6.34
C PRO A 24 -28.20 10.94 7.51
N THR A 25 -28.73 11.63 8.53
CA THR A 25 -27.99 12.00 9.74
C THR A 25 -27.53 10.77 10.54
N GLY A 26 -28.40 9.77 10.73
CA GLY A 26 -28.06 8.55 11.45
C GLY A 26 -26.99 7.73 10.73
N TYR A 27 -27.10 7.65 9.40
CA TYR A 27 -26.09 7.02 8.54
C TYR A 27 -24.73 7.73 8.67
N THR A 28 -24.68 9.05 8.53
CA THR A 28 -23.42 9.81 8.65
C THR A 28 -22.79 9.64 10.04
N ALA A 29 -23.60 9.66 11.10
CA ALA A 29 -23.10 9.48 12.47
C ALA A 29 -22.52 8.07 12.68
N LYS A 30 -23.21 7.02 12.21
CA LYS A 30 -22.74 5.64 12.29
C LYS A 30 -21.45 5.43 11.49
N ALA A 31 -21.42 5.91 10.25
CA ALA A 31 -20.23 5.80 9.40
C ALA A 31 -19.03 6.54 10.01
N ALA A 32 -19.23 7.72 10.58
CA ALA A 32 -18.17 8.47 11.27
C ALA A 32 -17.64 7.74 12.50
N LEU A 33 -18.53 7.11 13.29
CA LEU A 33 -18.14 6.32 14.46
C LEU A 33 -17.35 5.07 14.07
N GLU A 34 -17.80 4.35 13.04
CA GLU A 34 -17.11 3.16 12.53
C GLU A 34 -15.72 3.50 11.98
N ALA A 35 -15.60 4.57 11.19
CA ALA A 35 -14.31 5.05 10.69
C ALA A 35 -13.35 5.45 11.83
N ALA A 36 -13.86 6.16 12.84
CA ALA A 36 -13.07 6.53 14.02
C ALA A 36 -12.62 5.30 14.83
N ALA A 37 -13.51 4.32 15.04
CA ALA A 37 -13.19 3.08 15.74
C ALA A 37 -12.14 2.23 15.01
N ALA A 38 -12.15 2.25 13.67
CA ALA A 38 -11.17 1.58 12.84
C ALA A 38 -9.83 2.32 12.72
N GLY A 39 -9.69 3.51 13.34
CA GLY A 39 -8.50 4.35 13.20
C GLY A 39 -8.28 4.86 11.78
N GLN A 40 -9.33 4.85 10.95
CA GLN A 40 -9.26 5.25 9.55
C GLN A 40 -9.45 6.77 9.46
N ALA A 41 -8.37 7.49 9.15
CA ALA A 41 -8.53 8.84 8.63
C ALA A 41 -9.28 8.75 7.28
N PRO A 42 -10.21 9.67 6.96
CA PRO A 42 -10.79 9.76 5.62
C PRO A 42 -9.69 10.24 4.66
N THR A 43 -8.82 9.33 4.27
CA THR A 43 -7.85 9.54 3.21
C THR A 43 -8.61 9.38 1.91
N GLY A 44 -8.87 10.48 1.20
CA GLY A 44 -9.34 10.40 -0.18
C GLY A 44 -8.38 9.59 -1.05
N ALA A 45 -8.76 9.31 -2.30
CA ALA A 45 -7.97 8.51 -3.25
C ALA A 45 -6.46 8.91 -3.33
N ALA A 46 -6.14 10.18 -3.09
CA ALA A 46 -4.76 10.68 -3.06
C ALA A 46 -3.92 10.20 -1.86
N GLY A 47 -4.51 9.97 -0.69
CA GLY A 47 -3.79 9.44 0.48
C GLY A 47 -3.41 7.97 0.28
N ASP A 48 -4.31 7.21 -0.31
CA ASP A 48 -4.14 5.80 -0.67
C ASP A 48 -3.05 5.60 -1.75
N LEU A 49 -3.01 6.47 -2.76
CA LEU A 49 -1.97 6.44 -3.79
C LEU A 49 -0.58 6.81 -3.25
N ARG A 50 -0.49 7.73 -2.28
CA ARG A 50 0.79 8.10 -1.66
C ARG A 50 1.38 6.96 -0.85
N GLU A 51 0.55 6.24 -0.09
CA GLU A 51 0.99 5.07 0.66
C GLU A 51 1.49 3.97 -0.29
N LEU A 52 0.74 3.66 -1.35
CA LEU A 52 1.18 2.72 -2.39
C LEU A 52 2.48 3.16 -3.08
N GLN A 53 2.64 4.46 -3.35
CA GLN A 53 3.87 5.00 -3.94
C GLN A 53 5.07 4.83 -3.01
N HIS A 54 4.91 5.06 -1.70
CA HIS A 54 5.95 4.82 -0.71
C HIS A 54 6.35 3.35 -0.63
N GLU A 55 5.38 2.44 -0.63
CA GLU A 55 5.63 1.00 -0.64
C GLU A 55 6.38 0.56 -1.91
N LEU A 56 5.98 1.08 -3.08
CA LEU A 56 6.65 0.80 -4.35
C LEU A 56 8.09 1.31 -4.38
N PHE A 57 8.36 2.51 -3.83
CA PHE A 57 9.73 3.03 -3.73
C PHE A 57 10.59 2.25 -2.74
N ALA A 58 10.02 1.75 -1.64
CA ALA A 58 10.74 0.85 -0.74
C ALA A 58 11.12 -0.46 -1.44
N ALA A 59 10.19 -1.06 -2.18
CA ALA A 59 10.45 -2.27 -2.96
C ALA A 59 11.51 -2.03 -4.06
N ARG A 60 11.41 -0.93 -4.81
CA ARG A 60 12.43 -0.54 -5.81
C ARG A 60 13.83 -0.41 -5.21
N ARG A 61 13.96 0.20 -4.02
CA ARG A 61 15.26 0.32 -3.33
C ARG A 61 15.82 -1.05 -2.98
N ALA A 62 15.00 -1.98 -2.49
CA ALA A 62 15.45 -3.32 -2.15
C ALA A 62 15.97 -4.09 -3.39
N VAL A 63 15.29 -3.97 -4.54
CA VAL A 63 15.76 -4.56 -5.81
C VAL A 63 17.08 -3.96 -6.29
N ASN A 64 17.25 -2.64 -6.20
CA ASN A 64 18.53 -2.01 -6.57
C ASN A 64 19.70 -2.48 -5.68
N MET A 65 19.46 -2.63 -4.38
CA MET A 65 20.47 -3.16 -3.45
C MET A 65 20.84 -4.60 -3.81
N PHE A 66 19.89 -5.42 -4.21
CA PHE A 66 20.18 -6.77 -4.70
C PHE A 66 21.08 -6.77 -5.93
N GLY A 67 20.81 -5.92 -6.93
CA GLY A 67 21.67 -5.80 -8.11
C GLY A 67 23.12 -5.47 -7.74
N SER A 68 23.32 -4.62 -6.73
CA SER A 68 24.66 -4.33 -6.19
C SER A 68 25.28 -5.56 -5.53
N ASN A 69 24.53 -6.29 -4.71
CA ASN A 69 25.02 -7.50 -4.04
C ASN A 69 25.41 -8.60 -5.04
N VAL A 70 24.62 -8.81 -6.10
CA VAL A 70 24.95 -9.77 -7.17
C VAL A 70 26.24 -9.35 -7.88
N ASN A 71 26.38 -8.06 -8.21
CA ASN A 71 27.58 -7.56 -8.86
C ASN A 71 28.83 -7.73 -7.98
N GLN A 72 28.69 -7.51 -6.66
CA GLN A 72 29.77 -7.75 -5.70
C GLN A 72 30.12 -9.23 -5.57
N ALA A 73 29.13 -10.11 -5.53
CA ALA A 73 29.35 -11.56 -5.46
C ALA A 73 30.07 -12.08 -6.71
N ALA A 74 29.66 -11.61 -7.89
CA ALA A 74 30.30 -11.95 -9.15
C ALA A 74 31.74 -11.43 -9.22
N ALA A 75 31.98 -10.19 -8.77
CA ALA A 75 33.33 -9.61 -8.72
C ALA A 75 34.25 -10.40 -7.77
N ALA A 76 33.76 -10.77 -6.58
CA ALA A 76 34.50 -11.60 -5.63
C ALA A 76 34.83 -12.97 -6.23
N TYR A 77 33.84 -13.66 -6.79
CA TYR A 77 34.03 -14.95 -7.44
C TYR A 77 35.02 -14.90 -8.60
N ASN A 78 34.96 -13.86 -9.43
CA ASN A 78 35.92 -13.69 -10.53
C ASN A 78 37.35 -13.44 -10.03
N ALA A 79 37.51 -12.86 -8.84
CA ALA A 79 38.82 -12.55 -8.26
C ALA A 79 39.42 -13.72 -7.47
N THR A 80 38.60 -14.47 -6.74
CA THR A 80 39.07 -15.49 -5.77
C THR A 80 38.66 -16.92 -6.13
N GLY A 81 37.72 -17.10 -7.07
CA GLY A 81 37.09 -18.39 -7.36
C GLY A 81 36.08 -18.84 -6.31
N GLU A 82 35.83 -18.02 -5.29
CA GLU A 82 34.96 -18.35 -4.15
C GLU A 82 33.84 -17.33 -4.02
N LEU A 83 32.65 -17.81 -3.66
CA LEU A 83 31.52 -16.94 -3.34
C LEU A 83 31.66 -16.45 -1.89
N PRO A 84 31.39 -15.15 -1.62
CA PRO A 84 31.35 -14.66 -0.25
C PRO A 84 30.27 -15.34 0.61
N ASP A 85 30.55 -15.53 1.90
CA ASP A 85 29.64 -16.21 2.84
C ASP A 85 28.25 -15.55 2.95
N TRP A 86 28.18 -14.23 2.72
CA TRP A 86 26.94 -13.45 2.79
C TRP A 86 26.02 -13.64 1.57
N VAL A 87 26.45 -14.35 0.52
CA VAL A 87 25.66 -14.49 -0.72
C VAL A 87 24.31 -15.18 -0.45
N ALA A 88 24.29 -16.20 0.40
CA ALA A 88 23.06 -16.89 0.77
C ALA A 88 22.04 -15.96 1.46
N ASP A 89 22.53 -15.10 2.35
CA ASP A 89 21.70 -14.08 3.02
C ASP A 89 21.18 -13.04 2.02
N ALA A 90 22.03 -12.59 1.09
CA ALA A 90 21.65 -11.64 0.06
C ALA A 90 20.54 -12.20 -0.86
N VAL A 91 20.62 -13.48 -1.23
CA VAL A 91 19.58 -14.16 -2.01
C VAL A 91 18.28 -14.24 -1.23
N ARG A 92 18.31 -14.64 0.04
CA ARG A 92 17.11 -14.68 0.90
C ARG A 92 16.44 -13.32 1.04
N LEU A 93 17.23 -12.27 1.28
CA LEU A 93 16.72 -10.89 1.37
C LEU A 93 16.09 -10.44 0.04
N CYS A 94 16.65 -10.88 -1.09
CA CYS A 94 16.07 -10.63 -2.41
C CYS A 94 14.72 -11.31 -2.58
N THR A 95 14.62 -12.61 -2.25
CA THR A 95 13.34 -13.32 -2.34
C THR A 95 12.26 -12.61 -1.53
N ALA A 96 12.57 -12.19 -0.30
CA ALA A 96 11.63 -11.42 0.53
C ALA A 96 11.25 -10.07 -0.09
N ALA A 97 12.21 -9.35 -0.68
CA ALA A 97 11.96 -8.08 -1.36
C ALA A 97 11.05 -8.24 -2.59
N VAL A 98 11.26 -9.29 -3.39
CA VAL A 98 10.43 -9.61 -4.57
C VAL A 98 9.02 -10.00 -4.14
N THR A 99 8.86 -10.86 -3.13
CA THR A 99 7.53 -11.20 -2.58
C THR A 99 6.78 -9.95 -2.13
N ARG A 100 7.46 -9.02 -1.45
CA ARG A 100 6.83 -7.75 -1.03
C ARG A 100 6.46 -6.87 -2.22
N LEU A 101 7.25 -6.86 -3.29
CA LEU A 101 6.91 -6.14 -4.52
C LEU A 101 5.65 -6.72 -5.19
N ASP A 102 5.53 -8.05 -5.23
CA ASP A 102 4.36 -8.74 -5.77
C ASP A 102 3.08 -8.40 -4.98
N GLU A 103 3.17 -8.36 -3.65
CA GLU A 103 2.07 -7.97 -2.77
C GLU A 103 1.60 -6.52 -3.03
N VAL A 104 2.54 -5.59 -3.15
CA VAL A 104 2.25 -4.17 -3.45
C VAL A 104 1.60 -4.06 -4.84
N THR A 105 2.14 -4.75 -5.83
CA THR A 105 1.59 -4.79 -7.20
C THR A 105 0.17 -5.34 -7.22
N ALA A 106 -0.09 -6.41 -6.47
CA ALA A 106 -1.43 -6.99 -6.35
C ALA A 106 -2.41 -6.01 -5.68
N ARG A 107 -1.97 -5.25 -4.66
CA ARG A 107 -2.78 -4.19 -4.03
C ARG A 107 -3.11 -3.08 -5.01
N VAL A 108 -2.14 -2.61 -5.80
CA VAL A 108 -2.35 -1.61 -6.84
C VAL A 108 -3.36 -2.11 -7.88
N ASN A 109 -3.18 -3.31 -8.42
CA ASN A 109 -4.10 -3.89 -9.40
C ASN A 109 -5.54 -4.04 -8.86
N ARG A 110 -5.71 -4.39 -7.58
CA ARG A 110 -7.05 -4.44 -6.94
C ARG A 110 -7.71 -3.07 -6.81
N LYS A 111 -6.94 -2.00 -6.66
CA LYS A 111 -7.46 -0.62 -6.51
C LYS A 111 -7.77 0.06 -7.83
N LEU A 112 -7.18 -0.42 -8.93
CA LEU A 112 -7.41 0.09 -10.29
C LEU A 112 -8.56 -0.59 -11.03
N ARG A 113 -9.13 -1.66 -10.48
CA ARG A 113 -10.28 -2.41 -11.03
C ARG A 113 -11.56 -2.03 -10.28
#